data_AF-E8QWK0-F1
#
_entry.id   AF-E8QWK0-F1
#
_cell.length_a   1.000
_cell.length_b   1.000
_cell.length_c   1.000
_cell.angle_alpha   90.00
_cell.angle_beta   90.00
_cell.angle_gamma   90.00
#
_symmetry.space_group_name_H-M   'P 1'
#
loop_
_entity.id
_entity.type
_entity.pdbx_description
1 polymer ?
#
loop_
_entity_poly.entity_id
_entity_poly.type
_entity_poly.pdbx_seq_one_letter_code
_entity_poly.pdbx_strand_id
1 'polypeptide(L)'
;MDRSHLAETVLATLAGSESDRRTVVVLARQRTGRLVVELREQYHAAGIGWFDQKAIRLETAQIEALAELLGGPKATPSWREEMRRSEEEVARDEPVTLSFAQANRKPFKPRGRSGSGGVGRAAVNF
;
A
#
# COMPACT_ATOMS: atom_id res chain seq x y z
N MET A 1 20.04 13.46 19.04
CA MET A 1 18.88 13.84 18.23
C MET A 1 17.64 13.18 18.82
N ASP A 2 16.68 13.97 19.32
CA ASP A 2 15.46 13.47 19.96
C ASP A 2 14.54 12.82 18.92
N ARG A 3 14.38 11.49 18.97
CA ARG A 3 13.40 10.76 18.14
C ARG A 3 12.03 10.91 18.78
N SER A 4 11.36 12.01 18.47
CA SER A 4 10.01 12.34 18.96
C SER A 4 8.89 11.62 18.19
N HIS A 5 9.10 10.34 17.86
CA HIS A 5 8.12 9.50 17.15
C HIS A 5 7.62 8.37 18.05
N LEU A 6 6.33 8.06 17.92
CA LEU A 6 5.68 6.97 18.64
C LEU A 6 5.72 5.65 17.86
N ALA A 7 5.80 5.73 16.53
CA ALA A 7 5.91 4.58 15.64
C ALA A 7 6.54 5.03 14.30
N GLU A 8 7.23 4.10 13.64
CA GLU A 8 7.83 4.33 12.32
C GLU A 8 7.76 3.07 11.44
N THR A 9 7.60 3.28 10.13
CA THR A 9 7.58 2.23 9.11
C THR A 9 8.51 2.65 7.97
N VAL A 10 9.45 1.78 7.60
CA VAL A 10 10.28 1.99 6.41
C VAL A 10 9.45 1.68 5.16
N LEU A 11 9.26 2.69 4.31
CA LEU A 11 8.53 2.57 3.05
C LEU A 11 9.43 2.11 1.91
N ALA A 12 10.66 2.64 1.86
CA ALA A 12 11.63 2.32 0.82
C ALA A 12 13.06 2.48 1.33
N THR A 13 13.98 1.76 0.71
CA THR A 13 15.43 1.92 0.89
C THR A 13 16.06 2.17 -0.47
N LEU A 14 16.68 3.33 -0.63
CA LEU A 14 17.38 3.75 -1.84
C LEU A 14 18.88 3.53 -1.61
N ALA A 15 19.54 2.84 -2.54
CA ALA A 15 20.99 2.66 -2.47
C ALA A 15 21.69 4.02 -2.54
N GLY A 16 22.73 4.20 -1.72
CA GLY A 16 23.62 5.34 -1.82
C GLY A 16 24.64 5.17 -2.94
N SER A 17 25.51 6.16 -3.10
CA SER A 17 26.64 6.09 -4.03
C SER A 17 27.71 5.07 -3.62
N GLU A 18 27.77 4.73 -2.34
CA GLU A 18 28.70 3.78 -1.73
C GLU A 18 27.92 2.65 -1.05
N SER A 19 28.51 1.45 -0.92
CA SER A 19 27.83 0.28 -0.35
C SER A 19 27.47 0.42 1.13
N ASP A 20 28.16 1.29 1.84
CA ASP A 20 27.92 1.63 3.24
C ASP A 20 27.01 2.85 3.40
N ARG A 21 26.40 3.34 2.31
CA ARG A 21 25.45 4.46 2.33
C ARG A 21 24.11 4.07 1.74
N ARG A 22 23.05 4.63 2.32
CA ARG A 22 21.70 4.50 1.79
C ARG A 22 20.83 5.66 2.24
N THR A 23 19.73 5.88 1.54
CA THR A 23 18.65 6.75 2.00
C THR A 23 17.43 5.90 2.28
N VAL A 24 16.91 5.96 3.50
CA VAL A 24 15.64 5.30 3.85
C VAL A 24 14.51 6.32 3.84
N VAL A 25 13.38 5.93 3.23
CA VAL A 25 12.13 6.70 3.27
C VAL A 25 11.27 6.09 4.35
N VAL A 26 10.90 6.87 5.35
CA VAL A 26 10.22 6.42 6.56
C VAL A 26 8.92 7.17 6.72
N LEU A 27 7.81 6.46 6.94
CA LEU A 27 6.58 7.06 7.46
C LEU A 27 6.65 7.02 8.98
N ALA A 28 6.63 8.18 9.63
CA ALA A 28 6.74 8.31 11.07
C ALA A 28 5.51 9.00 11.67
N ARG A 29 5.04 8.50 12.81
CA ARG A 29 4.01 9.15 13.61
C ARG A 29 4.67 9.96 14.73
N GLN A 30 4.51 11.27 14.69
CA GLN A 30 5.01 12.17 15.73
C GLN A 30 4.22 12.01 17.04
N ARG A 31 4.79 12.47 18.16
CA ARG A 31 4.09 12.55 19.45
C ARG A 31 2.79 13.36 19.42
N THR A 32 2.70 14.35 18.52
CA THR A 32 1.48 15.13 18.26
C THR A 32 0.38 14.31 17.59
N GLY A 33 0.67 13.06 17.20
CA GLY A 33 -0.23 12.19 16.46
C GLY A 33 -0.17 12.35 14.94
N ARG A 34 0.50 13.40 14.43
CA ARG A 34 0.63 13.67 12.99
C ARG A 34 1.54 12.66 12.29
N LEU A 35 1.20 12.33 11.05
CA LEU A 35 2.03 11.53 10.16
C LEU A 35 2.95 12.45 9.34
N VAL A 36 4.21 12.07 9.24
CA VAL A 36 5.23 12.75 8.43
C VAL A 36 6.04 11.71 7.68
N VAL A 37 6.59 12.09 6.53
CA VAL A 37 7.58 11.27 5.83
C VAL A 37 8.96 11.85 6.06
N GLU A 38 9.92 10.96 6.32
CA GLU A 38 11.31 11.32 6.54
C GLU A 38 12.19 10.64 5.50
N LEU A 39 13.10 11.41 4.91
CA LEU A 39 14.21 10.91 4.13
C LEU A 39 15.43 10.94 5.03
N ARG A 40 15.94 9.78 5.42
CA ARG A 40 17.09 9.66 6.31
C ARG A 40 18.29 9.11 5.54
N GLU A 41 19.35 9.90 5.46
CA GLU A 41 20.66 9.44 4.99
C GLU A 41 21.27 8.58 6.09
N GLN A 42 21.63 7.34 5.77
CA GLN A 42 22.21 6.38 6.68
C GLN A 42 23.59 5.95 6.23
N TYR A 43 24.47 5.78 7.22
CA TYR A 43 25.81 5.21 7.06
C TYR A 43 25.92 3.90 7.83
N HIS A 44 26.64 2.93 7.28
CA HIS A 44 26.94 1.67 7.95
C HIS A 44 28.37 1.67 8.51
N ALA A 45 28.50 1.58 9.83
CA ALA A 45 29.80 1.37 10.47
C ALA A 45 29.91 -0.04 11.04
N ALA A 46 31.07 -0.68 10.83
CA ALA A 46 31.36 -1.98 11.41
C ALA A 46 31.23 -1.94 12.95
N GLY A 47 30.48 -2.89 13.51
CA GLY A 47 30.22 -2.97 14.95
C GLY A 47 29.09 -2.07 15.48
N ILE A 48 28.59 -1.13 14.68
CA ILE A 48 27.47 -0.23 15.04
C ILE A 48 26.21 -0.54 14.21
N GLY A 49 26.41 -0.93 12.95
CA GLY A 49 25.33 -1.11 11.98
C GLY A 49 24.95 0.21 11.30
N TRP A 50 23.70 0.30 10.85
CA TRP A 50 23.17 1.48 10.16
C TRP A 50 22.73 2.55 11.15
N PHE A 51 23.14 3.79 10.90
CA PHE A 51 22.73 4.94 11.71
C PHE A 51 22.48 6.17 10.84
N ASP A 52 21.58 7.03 11.33
CA ASP A 52 21.16 8.23 10.62
C ASP A 52 22.24 9.33 10.73
N GLN A 53 22.63 9.88 9.59
CA GLN A 53 23.53 11.04 9.48
C GLN A 53 22.74 12.33 9.35
N LYS A 54 21.71 12.31 8.50
CA LYS A 54 20.85 13.44 8.19
C LYS A 54 19.42 12.96 8.01
N ALA A 55 18.47 13.81 8.36
CA ALA A 55 17.06 13.56 8.12
C ALA A 55 16.38 14.82 7.59
N ILE A 56 15.65 14.68 6.49
CA ILE A 56 14.71 15.69 6.00
C ILE A 56 13.31 15.19 6.34
N ARG A 57 12.53 16.03 6.99
CA ARG A 57 11.14 15.73 7.32
C ARG A 57 10.21 16.52 6.42
N LEU A 58 9.21 15.84 5.89
CA LEU A 58 8.18 16.38 5.02
C LEU A 58 6.81 16.06 5.60
N GLU A 59 5.94 17.07 5.67
CA GLU A 59 4.52 16.84 5.85
C GLU A 59 3.91 16.28 4.56
N THR A 60 2.76 15.59 4.67
CA THR A 60 2.09 14.95 3.52
C THR A 60 1.87 15.91 2.35
N ALA A 61 1.45 17.15 2.62
CA ALA A 61 1.24 18.15 1.58
C ALA A 61 2.54 18.52 0.83
N GLN A 62 3.68 18.49 1.51
CA GLN A 62 4.99 18.79 0.91
C GLN A 62 5.47 17.64 0.02
N ILE A 63 5.07 16.40 0.32
CA ILE A 63 5.38 15.23 -0.51
C ILE A 63 4.67 15.33 -1.86
N GLU A 64 3.41 15.79 -1.86
CA GLU A 64 2.65 15.97 -3.09
C GLU A 64 3.30 17.01 -3.99
N ALA A 65 3.67 18.18 -3.42
CA ALA A 65 4.41 19.21 -4.13
C ALA A 65 5.77 18.70 -4.65
N LEU A 66 6.49 17.89 -3.86
CA LEU A 66 7.75 17.29 -4.28
C LEU A 66 7.55 16.30 -5.44
N ALA A 67 6.52 15.45 -5.37
CA ALA A 67 6.20 14.49 -6.42
C ALA A 67 5.88 15.21 -7.75
N GLU A 68 5.14 16.31 -7.70
CA GLU A 68 4.87 17.14 -8.88
C GLU A 68 6.14 17.75 -9.46
N LEU A 69 7.03 18.29 -8.61
CA LEU A 69 8.32 18.85 -9.04
C LEU A 69 9.24 17.81 -9.69
N LEU A 70 9.21 16.57 -9.19
CA LEU A 70 10.02 15.46 -9.71
C LEU A 70 9.41 14.83 -10.97
N GLY A 71 8.35 15.40 -11.54
CA GLY A 71 7.68 14.86 -12.73
C GLY A 71 6.91 13.57 -12.46
N GLY A 72 6.60 13.29 -11.20
CA GLY A 72 5.69 12.22 -10.83
C GLY A 72 4.31 12.44 -11.47
N PRO A 73 3.52 11.37 -11.67
CA PRO A 73 2.14 11.54 -12.07
C PRO A 73 1.49 12.47 -11.06
N LYS A 74 0.86 13.57 -11.52
CA LYS A 74 -0.03 14.37 -10.66
C LYS A 74 -0.90 13.36 -9.95
N ALA A 75 -0.87 13.34 -8.62
CA ALA A 75 -1.69 12.44 -7.84
C ALA A 75 -3.11 12.63 -8.35
N THR A 76 -3.62 11.69 -9.14
CA THR A 76 -4.98 11.78 -9.64
C THR A 76 -5.82 11.77 -8.37
N PRO A 77 -6.64 12.81 -8.12
CA PRO A 77 -7.30 13.00 -6.84
C PRO A 77 -8.39 11.95 -6.58
N SER A 78 -8.34 10.77 -7.21
CA SER A 78 -9.35 9.72 -7.14
C SER A 78 -9.70 9.38 -5.70
N TRP A 79 -8.71 9.20 -4.81
CA TRP A 79 -8.99 8.86 -3.42
C TRP A 79 -9.42 10.08 -2.59
N ARG A 80 -8.95 11.29 -2.91
CA ARG A 80 -9.29 12.54 -2.18
C ARG A 80 -10.70 13.01 -2.53
N GLU A 81 -11.10 12.87 -3.79
CA GLU A 81 -12.47 13.09 -4.26
C GLU A 81 -13.40 11.94 -3.87
N GLU A 82 -12.93 10.69 -3.80
CA GLU A 82 -13.69 9.61 -3.15
C GLU A 82 -13.91 9.90 -1.67
N MET A 83 -12.89 10.32 -0.92
CA MET A 83 -13.04 10.67 0.49
C MET A 83 -13.97 11.87 0.70
N ARG A 84 -13.83 12.94 -0.09
CA ARG A 84 -14.76 14.08 -0.06
C ARG A 84 -16.19 13.65 -0.41
N ARG A 85 -16.36 12.78 -1.42
CA ARG A 85 -17.67 12.22 -1.80
C ARG A 85 -18.22 11.33 -0.69
N SER A 86 -17.39 10.55 -0.01
CA SER A 86 -17.77 9.74 1.14
C SER A 86 -18.13 10.61 2.35
N GLU A 87 -17.47 11.75 2.59
CA GLU A 87 -17.87 12.72 3.62
C GLU A 87 -19.23 13.36 3.29
N GLU A 88 -19.49 13.70 2.03
CA GLU A 88 -20.80 14.17 1.55
C GLU A 88 -21.88 13.08 1.62
N GLU A 89 -21.50 11.81 1.47
CA GLU A 89 -22.39 10.66 1.58
C GLU A 89 -22.68 10.27 3.03
N VAL A 90 -21.72 10.41 3.94
CA VAL A 90 -21.87 10.24 5.40
C VAL A 90 -22.65 11.42 6.01
N ALA A 91 -22.58 12.61 5.42
CA ALA A 91 -23.42 13.75 5.80
C ALA A 91 -24.91 13.55 5.44
N ARG A 92 -25.21 12.61 4.54
CA ARG A 92 -26.56 12.04 4.43
C ARG A 92 -26.62 10.95 5.48
N ASP A 93 -27.56 11.09 6.42
CA ASP A 93 -27.72 10.29 7.64
C ASP A 93 -28.15 8.82 7.36
N GLU A 94 -27.67 8.21 6.26
CA GLU A 94 -27.88 6.81 5.92
C GLU A 94 -26.64 5.99 6.31
N PRO A 95 -26.75 5.05 7.27
CA PRO A 95 -25.65 4.18 7.60
C PRO A 95 -25.32 3.28 6.41
N VAL A 96 -24.15 3.50 5.79
CA VAL A 96 -23.62 2.63 4.73
C VAL A 96 -23.18 1.30 5.34
N THR A 97 -24.09 0.34 5.43
CA THR A 97 -23.75 -1.06 5.70
C THR A 97 -23.05 -1.66 4.48
N LEU A 98 -21.74 -1.87 4.58
CA LEU A 98 -21.01 -2.70 3.61
C LEU A 98 -21.62 -4.11 3.61
N SER A 99 -22.29 -4.49 2.52
CA SER A 99 -22.82 -5.84 2.39
C SER A 99 -21.68 -6.83 2.17
N PHE A 100 -21.58 -7.84 3.04
CA PHE A 100 -20.58 -8.92 2.94
C PHE A 100 -20.63 -9.67 1.58
N ALA A 101 -21.72 -9.54 0.83
CA ALA A 101 -21.92 -10.18 -0.47
C ALA A 101 -20.99 -9.65 -1.59
N GLN A 102 -20.39 -8.46 -1.43
CA GLN A 102 -19.56 -7.84 -2.48
C GLN A 102 -18.08 -8.26 -2.42
N ALA A 103 -17.62 -8.85 -1.31
CA ALA A 103 -16.20 -9.19 -1.11
C ALA A 103 -15.72 -10.47 -1.82
N ASN A 104 -16.61 -11.26 -2.44
CA ASN A 104 -16.23 -12.58 -2.96
C ASN A 104 -16.78 -12.91 -4.36
N ARG A 105 -16.62 -11.99 -5.33
CA ARG A 105 -16.86 -12.27 -6.75
C ARG A 105 -15.56 -12.64 -7.48
N LYS A 106 -15.03 -13.83 -7.21
CA LYS A 106 -14.38 -14.62 -8.27
C LYS A 106 -15.25 -15.85 -8.53
N PRO A 107 -15.82 -16.02 -9.73
CA PRO A 107 -16.58 -17.22 -10.05
C PRO A 107 -15.61 -18.41 -10.13
N PHE A 108 -15.82 -19.38 -9.24
CA PHE A 108 -15.23 -20.70 -9.34
C PHE A 108 -15.73 -21.36 -10.63
N LYS A 109 -14.82 -21.61 -11.59
CA LYS A 109 -15.11 -22.44 -12.78
C LYS A 109 -14.81 -23.90 -12.42
N PRO A 110 -15.82 -24.77 -12.22
CA PRO A 110 -15.56 -26.20 -12.18
C PRO A 110 -15.10 -26.67 -13.57
N ARG A 111 -13.95 -27.34 -13.65
CA ARG A 111 -13.48 -28.03 -14.85
C ARG A 111 -14.48 -29.15 -15.18
N GLY A 112 -15.17 -29.02 -16.31
CA GLY A 112 -16.07 -30.03 -16.83
C GLY A 112 -15.33 -31.33 -17.14
N ARG A 113 -15.78 -32.42 -16.52
CA ARG A 113 -15.48 -33.80 -16.93
C ARG A 113 -16.53 -34.17 -17.96
N SER A 114 -16.12 -34.43 -19.20
CA SER A 114 -17.01 -34.87 -20.26
C SER A 114 -17.58 -36.26 -19.93
N GLY A 115 -18.85 -36.43 -20.21
CA GLY A 115 -19.61 -37.65 -19.95
C GLY A 115 -20.92 -37.59 -20.71
N SER A 116 -20.82 -37.49 -22.05
CA SER A 116 -21.97 -37.64 -22.94
C SER A 116 -22.41 -39.11 -22.95
N GLY A 117 -23.69 -39.32 -22.68
CA GLY A 117 -24.30 -40.65 -22.60
C GLY A 117 -24.34 -41.40 -23.94
N GLY A 118 -24.50 -42.71 -23.81
CA GLY A 118 -24.93 -43.61 -24.87
C GLY A 118 -25.80 -44.69 -24.25
N VAL A 119 -27.11 -44.61 -24.49
CA VAL A 119 -28.06 -45.69 -24.21
C VAL A 119 -27.95 -46.68 -25.38
N GLY A 120 -27.61 -47.93 -25.11
CA GLY A 120 -27.52 -48.99 -26.11
C GLY A 120 -27.69 -50.36 -25.46
N ARG A 121 -28.68 -51.10 -25.94
CA ARG A 121 -29.21 -52.36 -25.41
C ARG A 121 -28.23 -53.54 -25.46
N ALA A 122 -28.56 -54.54 -24.63
CA ALA A 122 -27.94 -55.84 -24.46
C ALA A 122 -27.68 -56.65 -25.74
N ALA A 123 -26.62 -57.46 -25.73
CA ALA A 123 -26.68 -58.93 -25.82
C ALA A 123 -25.27 -59.54 -25.80
N VAL A 124 -25.19 -60.71 -25.16
CA VAL A 124 -24.05 -61.62 -25.05
C VAL A 124 -23.84 -62.38 -26.37
N ASN A 125 -22.60 -62.65 -26.78
CA ASN A 125 -22.07 -64.03 -26.96
C ASN A 125 -20.79 -64.12 -27.82
N PHE A 126 -19.90 -64.97 -27.29
CA PHE A 126 -18.65 -65.56 -27.79
C PHE A 126 -17.41 -64.66 -27.89
#